data_AF-B6AY24-F1
#
_entry.id   AF-B6AY24-F1
#
_cell.length_a   1.000
_cell.length_b   1.000
_cell.length_c   1.000
_cell.angle_alpha   90.00
_cell.angle_beta   90.00
_cell.angle_gamma   90.00
#
_symmetry.space_group_name_H-M   'P 1'
#
loop_
_entity.id
_entity.type
_entity.pdbx_description
1 polymer ?
#
loop_
_entity_poly.entity_id
_entity_poly.type
_entity_poly.pdbx_seq_one_letter_code
_entity_poly.pdbx_strand_id
1 'polypeptide(L)'
;MTSLSDGLVPLLPRLRPFAWSLTRNWPDADDLVQTSCTRALSKADQWQGGTRLDAWMYRLMRNIWIDETRKRSIRIGQGQKDAAESGKLQISSDSEKTADAGQVLQQVALL
;
A
#
# COMPACT_ATOMS: atom_id res chain seq x y z
N MET A 1 22.43 15.27 0.11
CA MET A 1 21.70 14.00 0.29
C MET A 1 20.23 14.35 0.39
N THR A 2 19.43 14.11 -0.65
CA THR A 2 17.98 14.28 -0.58
C THR A 2 17.42 13.26 0.39
N SER A 3 16.86 13.70 1.51
CA SER A 3 16.22 12.78 2.45
C SER A 3 14.95 12.22 1.81
N LEU A 4 14.56 10.99 2.15
CA LEU A 4 13.31 10.39 1.68
C LEU A 4 12.10 11.29 2.00
N SER A 5 12.15 11.96 3.15
CA SER A 5 11.14 12.92 3.59
C SER A 5 10.95 14.07 2.60
N ASP A 6 12.06 14.59 2.02
CA ASP A 6 12.03 15.71 1.08
C ASP A 6 11.32 15.35 -0.23
N GLY A 7 11.45 14.08 -0.65
CA GLY A 7 10.76 13.56 -1.83
C GLY A 7 9.32 13.12 -1.56
N LEU A 8 8.99 12.78 -0.31
CA LEU A 8 7.67 12.26 0.06
C LEU A 8 6.60 13.35 0.12
N VAL A 9 6.93 14.52 0.69
CA VAL A 9 6.01 15.67 0.80
C VAL A 9 5.40 16.09 -0.54
N PRO A 10 6.18 16.34 -1.61
CA PRO A 10 5.62 16.72 -2.91
C PRO A 10 4.85 15.57 -3.60
N LEU A 11 5.02 14.32 -3.14
CA LEU A 11 4.33 13.16 -3.69
C LEU A 11 2.92 12.97 -3.09
N LEU A 12 2.65 13.49 -1.88
CA LEU A 12 1.37 13.34 -1.17
C LEU A 12 0.13 13.67 -2.02
N PRO A 13 0.10 14.77 -2.81
CA PRO A 13 -1.06 15.09 -3.64
C PRO A 13 -1.36 14.03 -4.71
N ARG A 14 -0.36 13.22 -5.12
CA ARG A 14 -0.51 12.14 -6.09
C ARG A 14 -0.88 10.81 -5.43
N LEU A 15 -0.42 10.59 -4.19
CA LEU A 15 -0.75 9.39 -3.41
C LEU A 15 -2.23 9.33 -3.04
N ARG A 16 -2.85 10.48 -2.75
CA ARG A 16 -4.23 10.54 -2.24
C ARG A 16 -5.29 10.09 -3.26
N PRO A 17 -5.30 10.58 -4.53
CA PRO A 17 -6.20 10.05 -5.56
C PRO A 17 -5.92 8.59 -5.90
N PHE A 18 -4.65 8.16 -5.85
CA PHE A 18 -4.28 6.77 -6.06
C PHE A 18 -4.83 5.86 -4.95
N ALA A 19 -4.70 6.25 -3.68
CA ALA A 19 -5.30 5.52 -2.56
C ALA A 19 -6.82 5.41 -2.72
N TRP A 20 -7.48 6.50 -3.12
CA TRP A 20 -8.93 6.48 -3.41
C TRP A 20 -9.30 5.52 -4.55
N SER A 21 -8.47 5.40 -5.59
CA SER A 21 -8.68 4.44 -6.68
C SER A 21 -8.70 2.98 -6.19
N LEU A 22 -7.96 2.68 -5.12
CA LEU A 22 -7.89 1.36 -4.49
C LEU A 22 -9.03 1.10 -3.51
N THR A 23 -9.34 2.07 -2.65
CA THR A 23 -10.29 1.90 -1.54
C THR A 23 -11.73 2.24 -1.93
N ARG A 24 -11.93 3.12 -2.92
CA ARG A 24 -13.22 3.73 -3.29
C ARG A 24 -13.93 4.43 -2.13
N ASN A 25 -13.20 4.77 -1.07
CA ASN A 25 -13.70 5.41 0.14
C ASN A 25 -12.65 6.40 0.68
N TRP A 26 -13.04 7.65 0.92
CA TRP A 26 -12.11 8.71 1.34
C TRP A 26 -11.47 8.46 2.71
N PRO A 27 -12.21 8.15 3.78
CA PRO A 27 -11.64 7.71 5.05
C PRO A 27 -10.60 6.58 4.94
N ASP A 28 -10.92 5.49 4.23
CA ASP A 28 -9.96 4.39 4.05
C ASP A 28 -8.77 4.82 3.17
N ALA A 29 -8.97 5.73 2.20
CA ALA A 29 -7.89 6.25 1.38
C ALA A 29 -6.90 7.09 2.21
N ASP A 30 -7.40 7.97 3.06
CA ASP A 30 -6.57 8.82 3.92
C ASP A 30 -5.78 7.97 4.94
N ASP A 31 -6.41 6.93 5.52
CA ASP A 31 -5.73 5.95 6.38
C ASP A 31 -4.65 5.14 5.63
N LEU A 32 -4.94 4.73 4.40
CA LEU A 32 -3.98 4.02 3.54
C LEU A 32 -2.77 4.90 3.21
N VAL A 33 -2.97 6.20 2.92
CA VAL A 33 -1.88 7.16 2.71
C VAL A 33 -1.04 7.28 3.98
N GLN A 34 -1.67 7.51 5.13
CA GLN A 34 -0.97 7.65 6.41
C GLN A 34 -0.13 6.40 6.72
N THR A 35 -0.73 5.21 6.64
CA THR A 35 -0.06 3.94 6.89
C THR A 35 1.11 3.71 5.94
N SER A 36 0.94 4.07 4.67
CA SER A 36 2.00 3.96 3.66
C SER A 36 3.17 4.89 3.95
N CYS A 37 2.91 6.15 4.31
CA CYS A 37 3.95 7.11 4.68
C CYS A 37 4.70 6.67 5.94
N THR A 38 4.00 6.18 6.97
CA THR A 38 4.62 5.65 8.19
C THR A 38 5.54 4.48 7.88
N ARG A 39 5.05 3.49 7.12
CA ARG A 39 5.87 2.33 6.71
C ARG A 39 7.05 2.72 5.83
N ALA A 40 6.88 3.71 4.94
CA ALA A 40 7.94 4.20 4.09
C ALA A 40 9.07 4.84 4.91
N LEU A 41 8.73 5.68 5.89
CA LEU A 41 9.70 6.31 6.79
C LEU A 41 10.40 5.27 7.68
N SER A 42 9.68 4.26 8.16
CA SER A 42 10.29 3.15 8.92
C SER A 42 11.22 2.26 8.10
N LYS A 43 11.08 2.26 6.77
CA LYS A 43 11.90 1.48 5.82
C LYS A 43 12.78 2.38 4.95
N ALA A 44 13.11 3.57 5.45
CA ALA A 44 13.87 4.54 4.67
C ALA A 44 15.28 4.03 4.31
N ASP A 45 15.83 3.12 5.11
CA ASP A 45 17.07 2.38 4.86
C ASP A 45 17.00 1.46 3.63
N GLN A 46 15.81 0.95 3.29
CA GLN A 46 15.59 0.07 2.13
C GLN A 46 15.45 0.85 0.82
N TRP A 47 15.22 2.16 0.90
CA TRP A 47 15.12 3.00 -0.27
C TRP A 47 16.53 3.37 -0.77
N GLN A 48 16.88 2.85 -1.94
CA GLN A 48 18.11 3.22 -2.63
C GLN A 48 17.91 4.56 -3.34
N GLY A 49 18.60 5.59 -2.87
CA GLY A 49 18.61 6.91 -3.52
C GLY A 49 18.96 6.79 -5.01
N GLY A 50 18.24 7.53 -5.86
CA GLY A 50 18.35 7.44 -7.32
C GLY A 50 17.28 6.55 -7.98
N THR A 51 16.51 5.78 -7.19
CA THR A 51 15.31 5.11 -7.68
C THR A 51 14.08 6.01 -7.63
N ARG A 52 13.11 5.73 -8.50
CA ARG A 52 11.83 6.43 -8.59
C ARG A 52 10.98 6.23 -7.31
N LEU A 53 11.02 7.22 -6.41
CA LEU A 53 10.31 7.21 -5.13
C LEU A 53 8.79 7.01 -5.31
N ASP A 54 8.22 7.58 -6.37
CA ASP A 54 6.81 7.44 -6.72
C ASP A 54 6.44 5.97 -6.97
N ALA A 55 7.19 5.28 -7.83
CA ALA A 55 6.98 3.86 -8.13
C ALA A 55 7.11 2.98 -6.87
N TRP A 56 8.08 3.27 -6.01
CA TRP A 56 8.27 2.56 -4.75
C TRP A 56 7.08 2.75 -3.80
N MET A 57 6.60 3.99 -3.66
CA MET A 57 5.43 4.31 -2.83
C MET A 57 4.15 3.68 -3.33
N TYR A 58 3.88 3.69 -4.64
CA TYR A 58 2.70 3.03 -5.21
C TYR A 58 2.71 1.52 -4.99
N ARG A 59 3.88 0.89 -5.14
CA ARG A 59 4.05 -0.54 -4.85
C ARG A 59 3.80 -0.84 -3.37
N LEU A 60 4.38 -0.06 -2.46
CA LEU A 60 4.21 -0.22 -1.02
C LEU A 60 2.73 -0.08 -0.62
N MET A 61 2.05 0.95 -1.13
CA MET A 61 0.65 1.23 -0.86
C MET A 61 -0.27 0.10 -1.34
N ARG A 62 -0.03 -0.43 -2.55
CA ARG A 62 -0.76 -1.58 -3.07
C ARG A 62 -0.59 -2.83 -2.19
N ASN A 63 0.63 -3.09 -1.73
CA ASN A 63 0.90 -4.23 -0.85
C ASN A 63 0.13 -4.10 0.48
N ILE A 64 0.15 -2.91 1.10
CA ILE A 64 -0.62 -2.62 2.31
C ILE A 64 -2.11 -2.86 2.08
N TRP A 65 -2.67 -2.37 0.98
CA TRP A 65 -4.08 -2.53 0.66
C TRP A 65 -4.51 -4.00 0.46
N ILE A 66 -3.68 -4.79 -0.24
CA ILE A 66 -3.93 -6.22 -0.44
C ILE A 66 -3.95 -6.95 0.91
N ASP A 67 -2.99 -6.66 1.78
CA ASP A 67 -2.93 -7.27 3.10
C ASP A 67 -4.15 -6.89 3.96
N GLU A 68 -4.55 -5.61 3.95
CA GLU A 68 -5.74 -5.15 4.68
C GLU A 68 -7.03 -5.78 4.15
N THR A 69 -7.19 -5.86 2.82
CA THR A 69 -8.37 -6.50 2.20
C THR A 69 -8.44 -7.98 2.55
N ARG A 70 -7.29 -8.68 2.55
CA ARG A 70 -7.20 -10.10 2.96
C ARG A 70 -7.55 -10.27 4.44
N LYS A 71 -7.09 -9.39 5.33
CA LYS A 71 -7.47 -9.45 6.76
C LYS A 71 -8.95 -9.18 6.97
N ARG A 72 -9.53 -8.22 6.24
CA ARG A 72 -10.96 -7.91 6.29
C ARG A 72 -11.80 -9.10 5.81
N SER A 73 -11.42 -9.76 4.71
CA SER A 73 -12.13 -10.94 4.23
C SER A 73 -12.03 -12.12 5.20
N ILE A 74 -10.87 -12.34 5.83
CA ILE A 74 -10.71 -13.36 6.88
C ILE A 74 -11.62 -13.05 8.08
N ARG A 75 -11.66 -11.80 8.57
CA ARG A 75 -12.52 -11.42 9.70
C ARG A 75 -14.00 -11.64 9.41
N ILE A 76 -14.43 -11.34 8.19
CA ILE A 76 -15.82 -11.56 7.76
C ILE A 76 -16.10 -13.06 7.62
N GLY A 77 -15.19 -13.84 7.03
CA GLY A 77 -15.31 -15.30 6.89
C GLY A 77 -15.18 -16.07 8.20
N GLN A 78 -14.48 -15.52 9.20
CA GLN A 78 -14.37 -16.05 10.55
C GLN A 78 -15.55 -15.67 11.45
N GLY A 79 -16.43 -14.76 11.02
CA GLY A 79 -17.71 -14.49 11.69
C GLY A 79 -18.71 -15.66 11.65
N GLN A 80 -18.35 -16.79 11.01
CA GLN A 80 -19.15 -18.02 10.95
C GLN A 80 -18.36 -19.29 11.29
N LYS A 81 -17.19 -19.21 11.93
CA LYS A 81 -16.52 -20.41 12.44
C LYS A 81 -16.06 -20.20 13.87
N ASP A 82 -16.61 -21.06 14.73
CA ASP A 82 -16.46 -21.08 16.17
C ASP A 82 -15.01 -21.00 16.64
N ALA A 83 -14.88 -20.44 17.84
CA ALA A 83 -13.69 -19.92 18.49
C ALA A 83 -12.60 -20.95 18.88
N ALA A 84 -12.24 -21.89 18.00
CA ALA A 84 -11.34 -23.00 18.38
C ALA A 84 -10.31 -23.37 17.30
N GLU A 85 -9.58 -22.42 16.71
CA GLU A 85 -8.19 -22.71 16.30
C GLU A 85 -7.37 -21.43 16.05
N SER A 86 -6.72 -20.97 17.12
CA SER A 86 -5.65 -19.98 17.01
C SER A 86 -4.38 -20.71 16.56
N GLY A 87 -4.00 -20.60 15.29
CA GLY A 87 -2.74 -21.22 14.86
C GLY A 87 -2.46 -21.31 13.36
N LYS A 88 -2.14 -20.18 12.70
CA LYS A 88 -0.95 -20.03 11.83
C LYS A 88 -0.97 -18.70 11.08
N LEU A 89 -0.12 -17.78 11.53
CA LEU A 89 0.44 -16.77 10.64
C LEU A 89 1.43 -17.48 9.70
N GLN A 90 0.99 -17.81 8.49
CA GLN A 90 1.92 -18.08 7.40
C GLN A 90 2.12 -16.79 6.60
N ILE A 91 3.23 -16.11 6.88
CA ILE A 91 3.88 -15.24 5.92
C ILE A 91 4.51 -16.18 4.89
N SER A 92 3.77 -16.48 3.82
CA SER A 92 4.38 -16.90 2.58
C SER A 92 4.71 -15.63 1.80
N SER A 93 5.99 -15.26 1.79
CA SER A 93 6.53 -14.42 0.75
C SER A 93 6.44 -15.22 -0.55
N ASP A 94 5.31 -15.11 -1.24
CA ASP A 94 5.17 -15.72 -2.56
C ASP A 94 5.27 -14.62 -3.63
N SER A 95 6.19 -14.88 -4.53
CA SER A 95 6.72 -13.97 -5.53
C SER A 95 5.68 -13.47 -6.53
N GLU A 96 5.95 -12.28 -7.04
CA GLU A 96 5.72 -11.90 -8.45
C GLU A 96 4.31 -12.13 -9.03
N LYS A 97 3.44 -11.15 -8.84
CA LYS A 97 2.62 -10.64 -9.96
C LYS A 97 2.89 -9.16 -10.14
N THR A 98 3.85 -8.87 -11.00
CA THR A 98 4.10 -7.55 -11.62
C THR A 98 2.93 -7.19 -12.54
N ALA A 99 1.77 -6.88 -11.95
CA ALA A 99 0.72 -6.18 -12.68
C ALA A 99 1.05 -4.69 -12.68
N ASP A 100 1.83 -4.34 -13.71
CA ASP A 100 2.00 -3.03 -14.34
C ASP A 100 1.58 -1.79 -13.52
N ALA A 101 2.54 -1.26 -12.77
CA ALA A 101 2.43 0.05 -12.13
C ALA A 101 2.31 1.21 -13.14
N GLY A 102 2.64 0.98 -14.42
CA GLY A 102 2.47 1.96 -15.50
C GLY A 102 1.01 2.22 -15.84
N GLN A 103 0.18 1.17 -15.87
CA GLN A 103 -1.19 1.28 -16.39
C GLN A 103 -2.15 2.05 -15.47
N VAL A 104 -1.98 1.97 -14.15
CA VAL A 104 -2.85 2.69 -13.21
C VAL A 104 -2.51 4.19 -13.17
N LEU A 105 -1.24 4.56 -13.33
CA LEU A 105 -0.83 5.96 -13.41
C LEU A 105 -1.32 6.64 -14.69
N GLN A 106 -1.44 5.88 -15.78
CA GLN A 106 -1.97 6.39 -17.04
C GLN A 106 -3.48 6.68 -16.96
N GLN A 107 -4.23 5.99 -16.09
CA GLN A 107 -5.66 6.27 -15.89
C GLN A 107 -5.93 7.43 -14.91
N VAL A 108 -5.08 7.63 -13.90
CA VAL A 108 -5.24 8.77 -12.96
C VAL A 108 -4.75 10.09 -13.57
N ALA A 109 -3.86 10.05 -14.57
CA ALA A 109 -3.39 11.25 -15.28
C ALA A 109 -4.35 11.75 -16.38
N LEU A 110 -5.47 11.06 -16.64
CA LEU A 110 -6.46 11.40 -17.66
C LEU A 110 -7.80 11.94 -17.09
N LEU A 111 -7.81 12.29 -15.80
CA LEU A 111 -8.88 13.04 -15.12
C LEU A 111 -8.30 14.37 -14.61
#